data_AF-A0A5M9MHI1-F1
#
_entry.id   AF-A0A5M9MHI1-F1
#
_cell.length_a   1.000
_cell.length_b   1.000
_cell.length_c   1.000
_cell.angle_alpha   90.00
_cell.angle_beta   90.00
_cell.angle_gamma   90.00
#
_symmetry.space_group_name_H-M   'P 1'
#
loop_
_entity.id
_entity.type
_entity.pdbx_description
1 polymer ?
#
loop_
_entity_poly.entity_id
_entity_poly.type
_entity_poly.pdbx_seq_one_letter_code
_entity_poly.pdbx_strand_id
1 'polypeptide(L)'
;MGGFDVYCAICGSTFRSNVSIDSDDETDYTYSGDVIGDSDLEWLNTLCALGLNPDVPGERKSFLTGQGSYDDANAIHAYPGEDQNVPINPDREPPYYFYTYWDWIGDQVERPVFPFHELCYKEILLRCFKNEEINGDVLYSLCKELVDDEFTIKSLLLNYGDPMPPYEQYWECRKGEELLVTNPVKITQLTRYLDEIQGIIDETYTSQTQKVQKTYDIFNILPYEIRRQIFELLSVPSVLALKAASWSMHTTTLANGNWKTRLENDLPWLWEIHNINPFKSQELEARLSKIVTELEEKSQYKTGRVTYIPGLANRRRIWKVCEEIKNLYHEKLAESKGVLLDNSEL
;
A
#
# COMPACT_ATOMS: atom_id res chain seq x y z
N MET A 1 6.45 32.59 12.26
CA MET A 1 5.91 31.40 12.93
C MET A 1 6.61 30.22 12.28
N GLY A 2 7.15 29.27 13.08
CA GLY A 2 7.86 28.12 12.52
C GLY A 2 6.93 27.25 11.69
N GLY A 3 7.43 26.70 10.58
CA GLY A 3 6.66 25.79 9.74
C GLY A 3 6.34 24.48 10.47
N PHE A 4 5.39 23.72 9.94
CA PHE A 4 5.09 22.36 10.34
C PHE A 4 5.13 21.49 9.09
N ASP A 5 5.75 20.33 9.18
CA ASP A 5 5.73 19.37 8.09
C ASP A 5 4.37 18.65 8.03
N VAL A 6 3.94 18.36 6.80
CA VAL A 6 2.68 17.67 6.52
C VAL A 6 3.01 16.25 6.10
N TYR A 7 2.21 15.29 6.58
CA TYR A 7 2.43 13.87 6.32
C TYR A 7 1.33 13.32 5.41
N CYS A 8 1.67 12.31 4.62
CA CYS A 8 0.70 11.63 3.77
C CYS A 8 -0.33 10.87 4.62
N ALA A 9 -1.61 11.10 4.35
CA ALA A 9 -2.72 10.48 5.09
C ALA A 9 -2.70 8.94 5.00
N ILE A 10 -2.14 8.38 3.93
CA ILE A 10 -2.13 6.93 3.67
C ILE A 10 -0.85 6.26 4.19
N CYS A 11 0.33 6.82 3.93
CA CYS A 11 1.60 6.16 4.28
C CYS A 11 2.34 6.79 5.47
N GLY A 12 1.90 7.97 5.92
CA GLY A 12 2.52 8.73 6.99
C GLY A 12 3.91 9.28 6.66
N SER A 13 4.36 9.20 5.40
CA SER A 13 5.67 9.73 4.99
C SER A 13 5.61 11.23 4.65
N THR A 14 6.78 11.86 4.60
CA THR A 14 6.96 13.26 4.21
C THR A 14 6.65 13.50 2.72
N PHE A 15 6.42 14.77 2.37
CA PHE A 15 6.29 15.23 0.98
C PHE A 15 7.57 15.88 0.42
N ARG A 16 8.73 15.58 1.01
CA ARG A 16 10.04 16.11 0.59
C ARG A 16 10.97 14.98 0.16
N SER A 17 11.48 15.05 -1.08
CA SER A 17 12.53 14.12 -1.56
C SER A 17 13.93 14.47 -1.05
N ASN A 18 14.17 15.73 -0.70
CA ASN A 18 15.46 16.20 -0.19
C ASN A 18 15.64 15.83 1.29
N VAL A 19 16.02 14.57 1.52
CA VAL A 19 16.30 14.01 2.85
C VAL A 19 17.81 13.97 3.11
N SER A 20 18.20 14.01 4.38
CA SER A 20 19.62 13.85 4.77
C SER A 20 20.04 12.39 4.57
N ILE A 21 21.09 12.16 3.78
CA ILE A 21 21.66 10.83 3.49
C ILE A 21 23.17 10.88 3.72
N ASP A 22 23.68 9.96 4.53
CA ASP A 22 25.11 9.81 4.87
C ASP A 22 25.81 11.15 5.17
N SER A 23 25.14 12.05 5.92
CA SER A 23 25.73 13.33 6.29
C SER A 23 26.95 13.14 7.18
N ASP A 24 28.03 13.89 6.92
CA ASP A 24 29.26 13.89 7.72
C ASP A 24 29.06 14.46 9.13
N ASP A 25 27.93 15.13 9.38
CA ASP A 25 27.53 15.58 10.70
C ASP A 25 27.33 14.33 11.59
N GLU A 26 28.04 14.23 12.72
CA GLU A 26 27.98 13.11 13.70
C GLU A 26 26.62 12.98 14.41
N THR A 27 25.52 13.34 13.73
CA THR A 27 24.16 13.28 14.24
C THR A 27 23.47 12.01 13.77
N ASP A 28 22.54 11.51 14.58
CA ASP A 28 21.67 10.39 14.21
C ASP A 28 20.56 10.79 13.21
N TYR A 29 20.57 12.05 12.72
CA TYR A 29 19.55 12.64 11.85
C TYR A 29 19.83 12.47 10.35
N THR A 30 20.24 11.27 9.93
CA THR A 30 20.52 10.95 8.53
C THR A 30 20.11 9.53 8.19
N TYR A 31 19.71 9.30 6.94
CA TYR A 31 19.47 7.96 6.41
C TYR A 31 20.76 7.32 5.90
N SER A 32 20.80 5.99 5.86
CA SER A 32 21.89 5.27 5.22
C SER A 32 21.70 5.20 3.70
N GLY A 33 22.66 5.72 2.94
CA GLY A 33 22.65 5.66 1.47
C GLY A 33 22.74 4.24 0.93
N ASP A 34 23.42 3.34 1.65
CA ASP A 34 23.46 1.90 1.32
C ASP A 34 22.06 1.25 1.38
N VAL A 35 21.22 1.69 2.32
CA VAL A 35 19.85 1.17 2.48
C VAL A 35 18.92 1.79 1.44
N ILE A 36 18.96 3.11 1.25
CA ILE A 36 18.17 3.78 0.21
C ILE A 36 18.53 3.23 -1.18
N GLY A 37 19.83 3.01 -1.43
CA GLY A 37 20.37 2.51 -2.68
C GLY A 37 19.86 3.32 -3.87
N ASP A 38 19.40 2.61 -4.91
CA ASP A 38 18.88 3.21 -6.15
C ASP A 38 17.39 3.58 -6.07
N SER A 39 16.81 3.73 -4.88
CA SER A 39 15.40 4.09 -4.74
C SER A 39 15.13 5.50 -5.27
N ASP A 40 14.18 5.63 -6.20
CA ASP A 40 13.65 6.92 -6.66
C ASP A 40 12.88 7.60 -5.53
N LEU A 41 13.40 8.71 -4.97
CA LEU A 41 12.75 9.48 -3.90
C LEU A 41 11.82 10.59 -4.42
N GLU A 42 11.81 10.86 -5.73
CA GLU A 42 11.01 11.95 -6.31
C GLU A 42 9.50 11.72 -6.20
N TRP A 43 9.08 10.47 -5.99
CA TRP A 43 7.69 10.15 -5.70
C TRP A 43 7.14 10.85 -4.44
N LEU A 44 8.02 11.24 -3.50
CA LEU A 44 7.61 11.97 -2.30
C LEU A 44 7.09 13.37 -2.62
N ASN A 45 7.57 13.98 -3.70
CA ASN A 45 7.20 15.35 -4.08
C ASN A 45 5.84 15.44 -4.78
N THR A 46 5.27 14.30 -5.20
CA THR A 46 4.01 14.27 -5.95
C THR A 46 2.86 13.83 -5.07
N LEU A 47 1.89 14.74 -4.88
CA LEU A 47 0.72 14.49 -4.05
C LEU A 47 -0.57 14.84 -4.79
N CYS A 48 -1.68 14.33 -4.28
CA CYS A 48 -3.01 14.88 -4.49
C CYS A 48 -3.73 14.95 -3.14
N ALA A 49 -4.90 15.57 -3.10
CA ALA A 49 -5.63 15.77 -1.86
C ALA A 49 -7.11 15.53 -2.02
N LEU A 50 -7.70 14.96 -0.97
CA LEU A 50 -9.14 14.78 -0.83
C LEU A 50 -9.71 15.94 -0.02
N GLY A 51 -10.65 16.67 -0.60
CA GLY A 51 -11.34 17.78 0.05
C GLY A 51 -12.85 17.69 -0.08
N LEU A 52 -13.55 18.67 0.50
CA LEU A 52 -15.01 18.78 0.43
C LEU A 52 -15.40 20.20 0.02
N ASN A 53 -16.18 20.28 -1.06
CA ASN A 53 -16.76 21.51 -1.59
C ASN A 53 -18.29 21.45 -1.45
N PRO A 54 -18.86 21.94 -0.34
CA PRO A 54 -20.30 21.92 -0.12
C PRO A 54 -21.05 22.94 -1.01
N ASP A 55 -20.33 23.88 -1.62
CA ASP A 55 -20.91 24.94 -2.43
C ASP A 55 -21.27 24.45 -3.85
N VAL A 56 -20.81 23.27 -4.26
CA VAL A 56 -21.20 22.68 -5.55
C VAL A 56 -22.62 22.09 -5.51
N PRO A 57 -23.37 22.16 -6.63
CA PRO A 57 -24.66 21.48 -6.74
C PRO A 57 -24.46 19.95 -6.84
N GLY A 58 -25.45 19.18 -6.39
CA GLY A 58 -25.43 17.71 -6.44
C GLY A 58 -25.22 17.05 -5.07
N GLU A 59 -25.36 15.73 -5.04
CA GLU A 59 -25.24 14.93 -3.81
C GLU A 59 -23.79 14.80 -3.35
N ARG A 60 -22.86 14.53 -4.28
CA ARG A 60 -21.43 14.41 -3.99
C ARG A 60 -20.81 15.78 -3.72
N LYS A 61 -20.24 15.98 -2.53
CA LYS A 61 -19.53 17.23 -2.17
C LYS A 61 -18.02 17.09 -2.19
N SER A 62 -17.51 15.87 -2.08
CA SER A 62 -16.09 15.59 -2.10
C SER A 62 -15.46 15.92 -3.44
N PHE A 63 -14.18 16.24 -3.42
CA PHE A 63 -13.35 16.37 -4.60
C PHE A 63 -11.97 15.74 -4.40
N LEU A 64 -11.40 15.22 -5.48
CA LEU A 64 -9.99 14.86 -5.54
C LEU A 64 -9.23 15.87 -6.41
N THR A 65 -8.17 16.49 -5.88
CA THR A 65 -7.34 17.39 -6.68
C THR A 65 -6.56 16.62 -7.75
N GLY A 66 -6.10 17.34 -8.76
CA GLY A 66 -4.99 16.91 -9.60
C GLY A 66 -3.68 16.86 -8.82
N GLN A 67 -2.58 16.70 -9.57
CA GLN A 67 -1.23 16.69 -9.01
C GLN A 67 -0.96 18.00 -8.26
N GLY A 68 -0.21 17.92 -7.17
CA GLY A 68 0.20 19.05 -6.37
C GLY A 68 1.57 18.83 -5.75
N SER A 69 2.01 19.83 -5.01
CA SER A 69 3.24 19.85 -4.24
C SER A 69 2.98 20.41 -2.85
N TYR A 70 3.78 19.95 -1.90
CA TYR A 70 3.77 20.48 -0.55
C TYR A 70 4.29 21.93 -0.51
N ASP A 71 3.66 22.75 0.33
CA ASP A 71 4.12 24.08 0.70
C ASP A 71 4.39 24.12 2.19
N ASP A 72 5.27 25.00 2.62
CA ASP A 72 5.51 25.18 4.05
C ASP A 72 4.25 25.71 4.76
N ALA A 73 4.16 25.44 6.07
CA ALA A 73 3.06 25.85 6.95
C ALA A 73 1.71 25.18 6.65
N ASN A 74 1.67 23.84 6.78
CA ASN A 74 0.42 23.06 6.77
C ASN A 74 -0.39 23.12 5.48
N ALA A 75 0.24 23.40 4.35
CA ALA A 75 -0.48 23.65 3.11
C ALA A 75 0.09 22.90 1.91
N ILE A 76 -0.70 22.88 0.85
CA ILE A 76 -0.31 22.36 -0.45
C ILE A 76 -0.76 23.30 -1.56
N HIS A 77 -0.07 23.21 -2.69
CA HIS A 77 -0.51 23.76 -3.96
C HIS A 77 -0.92 22.61 -4.87
N ALA A 78 -2.16 22.60 -5.36
CA ALA A 78 -2.63 21.53 -6.24
C ALA A 78 -3.42 22.06 -7.46
N TYR A 79 -3.24 21.39 -8.59
CA TYR A 79 -4.05 21.63 -9.78
C TYR A 79 -5.46 21.03 -9.60
N PRO A 80 -6.50 21.53 -10.30
CA PRO A 80 -7.85 20.99 -10.18
C PRO A 80 -7.99 19.55 -10.67
N GLY A 81 -7.21 19.13 -11.67
CA GLY A 81 -7.32 17.78 -12.22
C GLY A 81 -8.64 17.56 -12.96
N GLU A 82 -9.19 16.34 -12.84
CA GLU A 82 -10.40 15.92 -13.58
C GLU A 82 -11.71 16.09 -12.79
N ASP A 83 -11.63 16.30 -11.46
CA ASP A 83 -12.82 16.39 -10.62
C ASP A 83 -13.44 17.80 -10.69
N GLN A 84 -14.68 17.87 -11.18
CA GLN A 84 -15.42 19.12 -11.34
C GLN A 84 -15.79 19.77 -10.00
N ASN A 85 -15.71 19.03 -8.89
CA ASN A 85 -16.03 19.55 -7.57
C ASN A 85 -14.89 20.35 -6.93
N VAL A 86 -13.68 20.37 -7.52
CA VAL A 86 -12.57 21.15 -6.96
C VAL A 86 -12.94 22.64 -6.99
N PRO A 87 -12.81 23.38 -5.88
CA PRO A 87 -13.09 24.81 -5.87
C PRO A 87 -12.11 25.55 -6.77
N ILE A 88 -12.66 26.29 -7.75
CA ILE A 88 -11.90 27.11 -8.69
C ILE A 88 -12.12 28.57 -8.33
N ASN A 89 -11.03 29.31 -8.12
CA ASN A 89 -11.09 30.76 -8.01
C ASN A 89 -10.89 31.36 -9.41
N PRO A 90 -11.90 32.03 -10.01
CA PRO A 90 -11.79 32.58 -11.36
C PRO A 90 -10.76 33.72 -11.47
N ASP A 91 -10.39 34.34 -10.35
CA ASP A 91 -9.42 35.44 -10.29
C ASP A 91 -7.98 34.96 -10.06
N ARG A 92 -7.75 33.64 -9.92
CA ARG A 92 -6.43 33.05 -9.71
C ARG A 92 -6.16 31.90 -10.68
N GLU A 93 -4.97 31.89 -11.26
CA GLU A 93 -4.49 30.74 -12.03
C GLU A 93 -4.03 29.63 -11.07
N PRO A 94 -4.20 28.34 -11.45
CA PRO A 94 -3.69 27.22 -10.68
C PRO A 94 -2.14 27.21 -10.68
N PRO A 95 -1.50 26.53 -9.70
CA PRO A 95 -2.11 25.67 -8.69
C PRO A 95 -2.83 26.45 -7.59
N TYR A 96 -3.88 25.84 -7.03
CA TYR A 96 -4.67 26.42 -5.94
C TYR A 96 -4.11 26.02 -4.59
N TYR A 97 -4.20 26.93 -3.63
CA TYR A 97 -3.70 26.75 -2.27
C TYR A 97 -4.77 26.11 -1.38
N PHE A 98 -4.37 25.08 -0.65
CA PHE A 98 -5.25 24.36 0.29
C PHE A 98 -4.55 24.12 1.62
N TYR A 99 -5.28 24.32 2.71
CA TYR A 99 -4.85 23.95 4.05
C TYR A 99 -5.10 22.46 4.30
N THR A 100 -4.15 21.82 4.98
CA THR A 100 -4.18 20.38 5.26
C THR A 100 -4.46 20.08 6.73
N TYR A 101 -5.16 18.97 6.98
CA TYR A 101 -5.54 18.44 8.30
C TYR A 101 -6.34 19.39 9.19
N TRP A 102 -5.81 20.56 9.55
CA TRP A 102 -6.46 21.74 10.14
C TRP A 102 -5.39 22.82 10.40
N ASP A 103 -5.75 24.09 10.27
CA ASP A 103 -4.91 25.23 10.68
C ASP A 103 -5.70 26.23 11.55
N TRP A 104 -5.04 26.81 12.56
CA TRP A 104 -5.62 27.75 13.52
C TRP A 104 -5.45 29.21 13.05
N ILE A 105 -5.71 29.50 11.78
CA ILE A 105 -5.62 30.87 11.25
C ILE A 105 -6.98 31.58 11.36
N GLY A 106 -7.29 32.04 12.58
CA GLY A 106 -8.41 32.95 12.85
C GLY A 106 -9.81 32.30 12.91
N ASP A 107 -10.85 33.13 12.82
CA ASP A 107 -12.27 32.75 12.97
C ASP A 107 -12.88 32.06 11.73
N GLN A 108 -12.08 31.77 10.70
CA GLN A 108 -12.57 31.07 9.50
C GLN A 108 -12.33 29.58 9.65
N VAL A 109 -13.43 28.82 9.64
CA VAL A 109 -13.42 27.36 9.52
C VAL A 109 -12.99 27.03 8.08
N GLU A 110 -11.70 27.08 7.80
CA GLU A 110 -11.19 26.57 6.55
C GLU A 110 -11.38 25.05 6.54
N ARG A 111 -11.90 24.55 5.42
CA ARG A 111 -12.23 23.14 5.25
C ARG A 111 -10.93 22.44 4.86
N PRO A 112 -10.33 21.63 5.74
CA PRO A 112 -9.04 21.04 5.46
C PRO A 112 -9.17 20.02 4.33
N VAL A 113 -8.09 19.86 3.58
CA VAL A 113 -7.90 18.74 2.66
C VAL A 113 -6.96 17.70 3.30
N PHE A 114 -7.08 16.45 2.85
CA PHE A 114 -6.23 15.35 3.31
C PHE A 114 -5.27 14.96 2.19
N PRO A 115 -3.98 15.31 2.30
CA PRO A 115 -2.99 15.05 1.26
C PRO A 115 -2.51 13.61 1.33
N PHE A 116 -2.23 13.03 0.17
CA PHE A 116 -1.57 11.75 0.05
C PHE A 116 -0.70 11.71 -1.20
N HIS A 117 0.37 10.91 -1.17
CA HIS A 117 1.18 10.69 -2.36
C HIS A 117 0.32 10.08 -3.46
N GLU A 118 0.52 10.55 -4.69
CA GLU A 118 -0.26 10.09 -5.83
C GLU A 118 -0.18 8.56 -5.99
N LEU A 119 1.02 7.99 -5.77
CA LEU A 119 1.24 6.55 -5.80
C LEU A 119 0.49 5.80 -4.70
N CYS A 120 0.45 6.34 -3.47
CA CYS A 120 -0.25 5.69 -2.36
C CYS A 120 -1.74 5.53 -2.66
N TYR A 121 -2.36 6.56 -3.24
CA TYR A 121 -3.77 6.50 -3.62
C TYR A 121 -4.00 5.64 -4.86
N LYS A 122 -3.38 6.01 -5.99
CA LYS A 122 -3.69 5.41 -7.30
C LYS A 122 -3.22 3.96 -7.42
N GLU A 123 -2.06 3.63 -6.87
CA GLU A 123 -1.43 2.32 -7.06
C GLU A 123 -1.63 1.36 -5.90
N ILE A 124 -1.86 1.84 -4.67
CA ILE A 124 -1.96 0.97 -3.49
C ILE A 124 -3.38 0.94 -2.94
N LEU A 125 -3.94 2.10 -2.57
CA LEU A 125 -5.28 2.18 -1.99
C LEU A 125 -6.35 1.64 -2.95
N LEU A 126 -6.40 2.11 -4.20
CA LEU A 126 -7.39 1.63 -5.18
C LEU A 126 -7.29 0.11 -5.40
N ARG A 127 -6.07 -0.45 -5.45
CA ARG A 127 -5.87 -1.91 -5.56
C ARG A 127 -6.35 -2.66 -4.32
N CYS A 128 -6.14 -2.13 -3.12
CA CYS A 128 -6.65 -2.68 -1.86
C CYS A 128 -8.18 -2.72 -1.85
N PHE A 129 -8.80 -1.67 -2.39
CA PHE A 129 -10.24 -1.60 -2.66
C PHE A 129 -10.68 -2.48 -3.85
N LYS A 130 -9.80 -3.29 -4.45
CA LYS A 130 -10.10 -4.10 -5.65
C LYS A 130 -10.69 -3.27 -6.79
N ASN A 131 -10.31 -1.99 -6.87
CA ASN A 131 -10.84 -0.98 -7.78
C ASN A 131 -12.36 -0.79 -7.68
N GLU A 132 -12.94 -1.03 -6.50
CA GLU A 132 -14.29 -0.59 -6.15
C GLU A 132 -14.39 0.94 -6.24
N GLU A 133 -15.58 1.45 -6.57
CA GLU A 133 -15.83 2.89 -6.58
C GLU A 133 -15.87 3.42 -5.13
N ILE A 134 -14.92 4.29 -4.80
CA ILE A 134 -14.81 4.90 -3.48
C ILE A 134 -15.69 6.14 -3.43
N ASN A 135 -16.63 6.19 -2.48
CA ASN A 135 -17.40 7.37 -2.17
C ASN A 135 -16.50 8.38 -1.43
N GLY A 136 -16.12 9.45 -2.12
CA GLY A 136 -15.24 10.48 -1.57
C GLY A 136 -15.81 11.22 -0.35
N ASP A 137 -17.14 11.35 -0.21
CA ASP A 137 -17.75 12.00 0.95
C ASP A 137 -17.57 11.16 2.21
N VAL A 138 -17.74 9.83 2.07
CA VAL A 138 -17.52 8.87 3.16
C VAL A 138 -16.04 8.82 3.53
N LEU A 139 -15.15 8.76 2.54
CA LEU A 139 -13.70 8.76 2.78
C LEU A 139 -13.23 10.07 3.43
N TYR A 140 -13.71 11.22 2.97
CA TYR A 140 -13.38 12.52 3.59
C TYR A 140 -13.86 12.59 5.03
N SER A 141 -15.09 12.14 5.29
CA SER A 141 -15.66 12.10 6.63
C SER A 141 -14.89 11.14 7.54
N LEU A 142 -14.39 10.02 7.03
CA LEU A 142 -13.51 9.11 7.76
C LEU A 142 -12.19 9.80 8.11
N CYS A 143 -11.50 10.40 7.13
CA CYS A 143 -10.25 11.13 7.39
C CYS A 143 -10.43 12.21 8.46
N LYS A 144 -11.55 12.94 8.43
CA LYS A 144 -11.86 13.97 9.42
C LYS A 144 -12.01 13.43 10.85
N GLU A 145 -12.60 12.25 11.03
CA GLU A 145 -12.72 11.60 12.34
C GLU A 145 -11.41 11.01 12.84
N LEU A 146 -10.48 10.75 11.93
CA LEU A 146 -9.15 10.23 12.25
C LEU A 146 -8.12 11.35 12.48
N VAL A 147 -8.51 12.63 12.47
CA VAL A 147 -7.60 13.71 12.84
C VAL A 147 -7.48 13.78 14.37
N ASP A 148 -6.27 14.05 14.86
CA ASP A 148 -6.03 14.34 16.28
C ASP A 148 -6.89 15.52 16.77
N ASP A 149 -7.62 15.33 17.88
CA ASP A 149 -8.52 16.33 18.47
C ASP A 149 -7.77 17.60 18.93
N GLU A 150 -6.49 17.46 19.29
CA GLU A 150 -5.63 18.59 19.66
C GLU A 150 -5.00 19.28 18.42
N PHE A 151 -5.19 18.71 17.22
CA PHE A 151 -4.64 19.15 15.94
C PHE A 151 -3.12 19.34 15.96
N THR A 152 -2.46 18.63 16.87
CA THR A 152 -1.02 18.72 17.11
C THR A 152 -0.23 17.95 16.06
N ILE A 153 -0.83 16.86 15.54
CA ILE A 153 -0.23 15.97 14.56
C ILE A 153 -0.82 16.25 13.17
N LYS A 154 0.03 16.37 12.15
CA LYS A 154 -0.37 16.61 10.75
C LYS A 154 -0.46 15.30 9.95
N SER A 155 -1.11 14.32 10.55
CA SER A 155 -1.38 12.99 9.99
C SER A 155 -2.69 12.43 10.54
N LEU A 156 -3.11 11.27 10.05
CA LEU A 156 -4.27 10.57 10.61
C LEU A 156 -3.83 9.67 11.77
N LEU A 157 -4.72 9.48 12.75
CA LEU A 157 -4.59 8.53 13.87
C LEU A 157 -4.78 7.09 13.40
N LEU A 158 -3.87 6.63 12.53
CA LEU A 158 -3.81 5.28 11.99
C LEU A 158 -2.58 4.56 12.50
N ASN A 159 -2.62 3.22 12.50
CA ASN A 159 -1.42 2.44 12.70
C ASN A 159 -0.62 2.35 11.39
N TYR A 160 0.29 3.32 11.18
CA TYR A 160 1.16 3.33 9.99
C TYR A 160 2.17 2.18 9.93
N GLY A 161 2.18 1.27 10.91
CA GLY A 161 3.04 0.09 10.99
C GLY A 161 4.47 0.43 11.38
N ASP A 162 5.31 -0.60 11.52
CA ASP A 162 6.71 -0.43 11.93
C ASP A 162 7.63 -0.19 10.72
N PRO A 163 8.56 0.79 10.82
CA PRO A 163 8.67 1.79 11.88
C PRO A 163 7.53 2.81 11.78
N MET A 164 7.06 3.27 12.94
CA MET A 164 6.05 4.33 13.00
C MET A 164 6.69 5.64 12.49
N PRO A 165 6.02 6.42 11.62
CA PRO A 165 6.50 7.72 11.21
C PRO A 165 6.69 8.67 12.42
N PRO A 166 7.65 9.61 12.35
CA PRO A 166 7.89 10.56 13.43
C PRO A 166 6.73 11.57 13.54
N TYR A 167 6.08 11.63 14.70
CA TYR A 167 5.03 12.61 15.02
C TYR A 167 5.60 13.87 15.66
N GLU A 168 6.50 14.54 14.96
CA GLU A 168 7.18 15.76 15.44
C GLU A 168 6.78 16.98 14.59
N GLN A 169 7.25 18.18 14.96
CA GLN A 169 7.00 19.39 14.17
C GLN A 169 7.62 19.31 12.75
N TYR A 170 8.75 18.61 12.61
CA TYR A 170 9.49 18.45 11.37
C TYR A 170 9.85 16.99 11.13
N TRP A 171 10.00 16.61 9.87
CA TRP A 171 10.46 15.28 9.47
C TRP A 171 11.92 15.08 9.88
N GLU A 172 12.16 14.03 10.66
CA GLU A 172 13.51 13.62 11.06
C GLU A 172 13.96 12.39 10.28
N CYS A 173 15.15 12.46 9.67
CA CYS A 173 15.75 11.33 8.99
C CYS A 173 16.42 10.44 10.04
N ARG A 174 16.00 9.18 10.22
CA ARG A 174 16.55 8.28 11.23
C ARG A 174 17.09 7.00 10.59
N LYS A 175 18.31 6.61 10.97
CA LYS A 175 18.92 5.35 10.49
C LYS A 175 18.05 4.15 10.85
N GLY A 176 17.82 3.27 9.89
CA GLY A 176 16.95 2.11 10.05
C GLY A 176 15.47 2.39 9.79
N GLU A 177 15.08 3.63 9.46
CA GLU A 177 13.72 4.02 9.06
C GLU A 177 13.60 4.39 7.57
N GLU A 178 14.64 4.09 6.77
CA GLU A 178 14.74 4.47 5.36
C GLU A 178 13.55 3.98 4.51
N LEU A 179 12.95 2.86 4.91
CA LEU A 179 11.80 2.32 4.17
C LEU A 179 10.65 3.33 4.07
N LEU A 180 10.49 4.25 5.04
CA LEU A 180 9.42 5.25 5.03
C LEU A 180 9.49 6.17 3.81
N VAL A 181 10.70 6.40 3.27
CA VAL A 181 10.95 7.30 2.12
C VAL A 181 11.19 6.55 0.81
N THR A 182 11.49 5.24 0.86
CA THR A 182 11.73 4.45 -0.36
C THR A 182 10.47 4.20 -1.18
N ASN A 183 10.61 4.15 -2.50
CA ASN A 183 9.49 4.02 -3.42
C ASN A 183 8.75 2.69 -3.25
N PRO A 184 7.46 2.69 -2.85
CA PRO A 184 6.73 1.47 -2.62
C PRO A 184 6.20 0.83 -3.91
N VAL A 185 6.31 1.47 -5.06
CA VAL A 185 5.76 0.94 -6.33
C VAL A 185 6.89 0.56 -7.29
N LYS A 186 7.81 1.49 -7.57
CA LYS A 186 8.96 1.25 -8.45
C LYS A 186 10.12 0.66 -7.64
N ILE A 187 10.16 -0.67 -7.53
CA ILE A 187 11.13 -1.38 -6.68
C ILE A 187 12.15 -2.12 -7.55
N THR A 188 13.33 -1.51 -7.78
CA THR A 188 14.38 -2.08 -8.65
C THR A 188 14.84 -3.48 -8.21
N GLN A 189 14.97 -3.71 -6.90
CA GLN A 189 15.39 -5.02 -6.37
C GLN A 189 14.32 -6.10 -6.61
N LEU A 190 13.03 -5.74 -6.65
CA LEU A 190 11.95 -6.67 -6.95
C LEU A 190 11.99 -7.11 -8.42
N THR A 191 12.32 -6.20 -9.35
CA THR A 191 12.44 -6.51 -10.78
C THR A 191 13.35 -7.71 -11.04
N ARG A 192 14.47 -7.83 -10.31
CA ARG A 192 15.39 -8.97 -10.44
C ARG A 192 14.73 -10.31 -10.13
N TYR A 193 13.84 -10.37 -9.14
CA TYR A 193 13.08 -11.58 -8.84
C TYR A 193 12.01 -11.85 -9.89
N LEU A 194 11.37 -10.81 -10.41
CA LEU A 194 10.36 -10.95 -11.47
C LEU A 194 11.00 -11.49 -12.76
N ASP A 195 12.19 -11.01 -13.12
CA ASP A 195 12.97 -11.51 -14.25
C ASP A 195 13.38 -12.97 -14.05
N GLU A 196 13.82 -13.34 -12.84
CA GLU A 196 14.11 -14.73 -12.49
C GLU A 196 12.87 -15.61 -12.63
N ILE A 197 11.73 -15.19 -12.08
CA ILE A 197 10.46 -15.91 -12.20
C ILE A 197 10.06 -16.09 -13.67
N GLN A 198 10.18 -15.05 -14.48
CA GLN A 198 9.86 -15.12 -15.91
C GLN A 198 10.79 -16.10 -16.63
N GLY A 199 12.10 -16.05 -16.36
CA GLY A 199 13.07 -17.01 -16.89
C GLY A 199 12.74 -18.46 -16.55
N ILE A 200 12.36 -18.73 -15.29
CA ILE A 200 11.92 -20.07 -14.84
C ILE A 200 10.71 -20.55 -15.64
N ILE A 201 9.74 -19.66 -15.83
CA ILE A 201 8.50 -19.96 -16.56
C ILE A 201 8.82 -20.31 -18.01
N ASP A 202 9.68 -19.54 -18.67
CA ASP A 202 10.05 -19.74 -20.08
C ASP A 202 10.88 -21.03 -20.30
N GLU A 203 11.80 -21.34 -19.39
CA GLU A 203 12.54 -22.62 -19.36
C GLU A 203 11.59 -23.82 -19.23
N THR A 204 10.55 -23.68 -18.39
CA THR A 204 9.58 -24.75 -18.16
C THR A 204 8.69 -25.00 -19.38
N TYR A 205 8.34 -23.96 -20.15
CA TYR A 205 7.56 -24.10 -21.38
C TYR A 205 8.35 -24.73 -22.54
N THR A 206 9.66 -24.50 -22.59
CA THR A 206 10.54 -24.99 -23.65
C THR A 206 11.01 -26.44 -23.42
N SER A 207 11.00 -26.88 -22.16
CA SER A 207 11.40 -28.23 -21.77
C SER A 207 10.31 -29.27 -22.13
N GLN A 208 10.65 -30.27 -22.94
CA GLN A 208 9.78 -31.41 -23.21
C GLN A 208 9.48 -32.16 -21.90
N THR A 209 8.19 -32.47 -21.67
CA THR A 209 7.66 -33.21 -20.52
C THR A 209 8.56 -34.39 -20.16
N GLN A 210 9.33 -34.25 -19.08
CA GLN A 210 10.05 -35.37 -18.49
C GLN A 210 9.03 -36.44 -18.08
N LYS A 211 9.36 -37.72 -18.31
CA LYS A 211 8.57 -38.85 -17.82
C LYS A 211 8.51 -38.77 -16.30
N VAL A 212 7.39 -38.29 -15.78
CA VAL A 212 7.21 -38.18 -14.34
C VAL A 212 7.06 -39.57 -13.74
N GLN A 213 7.99 -39.94 -12.88
CA GLN A 213 7.96 -41.20 -12.16
C GLN A 213 6.93 -41.05 -11.03
N LYS A 214 5.82 -41.80 -11.13
CA LYS A 214 4.77 -41.81 -10.10
C LYS A 214 5.36 -42.39 -8.82
N THR A 215 5.71 -41.53 -7.87
CA THR A 215 6.21 -41.94 -6.56
C THR A 215 5.04 -42.00 -5.58
N TYR A 216 4.86 -43.15 -4.92
CA TYR A 216 3.94 -43.25 -3.79
C TYR A 216 4.58 -42.58 -2.57
N ASP A 217 3.84 -41.70 -1.93
CA ASP A 217 4.20 -40.93 -0.73
C ASP A 217 3.13 -41.09 0.37
N ILE A 218 3.45 -40.60 1.58
CA ILE A 218 2.60 -40.73 2.78
C ILE A 218 1.19 -40.14 2.61
N PHE A 219 1.04 -39.14 1.75
CA PHE A 219 -0.23 -38.46 1.53
C PHE A 219 -1.15 -39.27 0.61
N ASN A 220 -0.67 -40.34 -0.06
CA ASN A 220 -1.53 -41.26 -0.81
C ASN A 220 -2.51 -42.04 0.07
N ILE A 221 -2.24 -42.14 1.38
CA ILE A 221 -3.14 -42.80 2.34
C ILE A 221 -4.36 -41.91 2.65
N LEU A 222 -4.23 -40.60 2.44
CA LEU A 222 -5.25 -39.63 2.79
C LEU A 222 -6.31 -39.50 1.68
N PRO A 223 -7.60 -39.42 2.05
CA PRO A 223 -8.66 -39.05 1.12
C PRO A 223 -8.36 -37.71 0.43
N TYR A 224 -8.88 -37.55 -0.79
CA TYR A 224 -8.66 -36.36 -1.60
C TYR A 224 -9.11 -35.08 -0.89
N GLU A 225 -10.22 -35.17 -0.17
CA GLU A 225 -10.82 -34.09 0.61
C GLU A 225 -9.89 -33.61 1.72
N ILE A 226 -9.21 -34.55 2.41
CA ILE A 226 -8.27 -34.23 3.48
C ILE A 226 -7.03 -33.53 2.90
N ARG A 227 -6.53 -33.97 1.74
CA ARG A 227 -5.42 -33.28 1.05
C ARG A 227 -5.78 -31.84 0.68
N ARG A 228 -7.02 -31.59 0.25
CA ARG A 228 -7.50 -30.21 0.00
C ARG A 228 -7.58 -29.37 1.27
N GLN A 229 -8.13 -29.92 2.36
CA GLN A 229 -8.19 -29.22 3.65
C GLN A 229 -6.79 -28.88 4.19
N ILE A 230 -5.79 -29.75 3.98
CA ILE A 230 -4.40 -29.42 4.31
C ILE A 230 -3.97 -28.15 3.59
N PHE A 231 -4.27 -28.01 2.29
CA PHE A 231 -3.90 -26.79 1.57
C PHE A 231 -4.58 -25.53 2.12
N GLU A 232 -5.80 -25.61 2.66
CA GLU A 232 -6.49 -24.46 3.24
C GLU A 232 -5.80 -23.92 4.51
N LEU A 233 -4.97 -24.74 5.17
CA LEU A 233 -4.27 -24.38 6.42
C LEU A 233 -2.84 -23.87 6.22
N LEU A 234 -2.31 -23.94 5.00
CA LEU A 234 -0.92 -23.59 4.71
C LEU A 234 -0.76 -22.14 4.25
N SER A 235 0.47 -21.62 4.24
CA SER A 235 0.78 -20.39 3.51
C SER A 235 1.05 -20.67 2.03
N VAL A 236 0.99 -19.65 1.18
CA VAL A 236 1.35 -19.73 -0.25
C VAL A 236 2.70 -20.44 -0.49
N PRO A 237 3.83 -20.03 0.13
CA PRO A 237 5.11 -20.71 -0.08
C PRO A 237 5.09 -22.17 0.39
N SER A 238 4.36 -22.48 1.47
CA SER A 238 4.25 -23.83 2.02
C SER A 238 3.44 -24.76 1.12
N VAL A 239 2.40 -24.25 0.45
CA VAL A 239 1.64 -25.01 -0.57
C VAL A 239 2.55 -25.38 -1.73
N LEU A 240 3.33 -24.42 -2.23
CA LEU A 240 4.28 -24.66 -3.31
C LEU A 240 5.32 -25.70 -2.90
N ALA A 241 5.90 -25.57 -1.71
CA ALA A 241 6.86 -26.53 -1.17
C ALA A 241 6.27 -27.94 -1.05
N LEU A 242 5.04 -28.05 -0.55
CA LEU A 242 4.38 -29.34 -0.35
C LEU A 242 4.05 -30.02 -1.68
N LYS A 243 3.56 -29.26 -2.68
CA LYS A 243 3.31 -29.80 -4.02
C LYS A 243 4.60 -30.20 -4.72
N ALA A 244 5.67 -29.40 -4.56
CA ALA A 244 6.99 -29.75 -5.06
C ALA A 244 7.54 -31.06 -4.45
N ALA A 245 7.32 -31.28 -3.15
CA ALA A 245 7.89 -32.41 -2.42
C ALA A 245 7.09 -33.73 -2.53
N SER A 246 5.79 -33.68 -2.85
CA SER A 246 4.90 -34.84 -2.85
C SER A 246 4.09 -34.95 -4.13
N TRP A 247 4.16 -36.12 -4.79
CA TRP A 247 3.41 -36.38 -6.02
C TRP A 247 1.90 -36.40 -5.79
N SER A 248 1.44 -36.97 -4.68
CA SER A 248 0.01 -36.99 -4.37
C SER A 248 -0.53 -35.60 -4.03
N MET A 249 0.28 -34.72 -3.45
CA MET A 249 -0.08 -33.31 -3.23
C MET A 249 0.03 -32.50 -4.52
N HIS A 250 1.04 -32.73 -5.36
CA HIS A 250 1.18 -32.13 -6.69
C HIS A 250 -0.08 -32.37 -7.55
N THR A 251 -0.58 -33.61 -7.57
CA THR A 251 -1.77 -33.99 -8.33
C THR A 251 -3.10 -33.59 -7.68
N THR A 252 -3.08 -33.12 -6.42
CA THR A 252 -4.29 -32.62 -5.75
C THR A 252 -4.60 -31.19 -6.20
N THR A 253 -5.81 -30.97 -6.72
CA THR A 253 -6.28 -29.63 -7.08
C THR A 253 -6.58 -28.82 -5.81
N LEU A 254 -6.29 -27.52 -5.84
CA LEU A 254 -6.68 -26.62 -4.76
C LEU A 254 -8.21 -26.47 -4.73
N ALA A 255 -8.79 -26.39 -3.53
CA ALA A 255 -10.19 -26.03 -3.36
C ALA A 255 -10.46 -24.65 -4.00
N ASN A 256 -11.60 -24.50 -4.66
CA ASN A 256 -12.07 -23.26 -5.31
C ASN A 256 -11.26 -22.71 -6.50
N GLY A 257 -10.34 -23.49 -7.08
CA GLY A 257 -9.86 -23.30 -8.46
C GLY A 257 -8.97 -22.08 -8.75
N ASN A 258 -8.90 -21.06 -7.89
CA ASN A 258 -8.12 -19.86 -8.20
C ASN A 258 -6.96 -19.67 -7.22
N TRP A 259 -5.81 -20.25 -7.58
CA TRP A 259 -4.49 -19.88 -7.04
C TRP A 259 -4.31 -18.36 -6.94
N LYS A 260 -4.80 -17.64 -7.96
CA LYS A 260 -4.86 -16.18 -8.00
C LYS A 260 -5.56 -15.60 -6.78
N THR A 261 -6.76 -16.07 -6.45
CA THR A 261 -7.52 -15.59 -5.28
C THR A 261 -6.76 -15.83 -3.98
N ARG A 262 -6.01 -16.94 -3.90
CA ARG A 262 -5.15 -17.18 -2.75
C ARG A 262 -4.00 -16.18 -2.67
N LEU A 263 -3.31 -15.92 -3.77
CA LEU A 263 -2.25 -14.89 -3.80
C LEU A 263 -2.80 -13.50 -3.47
N GLU A 264 -3.99 -13.16 -3.97
CA GLU A 264 -4.68 -11.90 -3.66
C GLU A 264 -5.04 -11.76 -2.17
N ASN A 265 -5.23 -12.87 -1.45
CA ASN A 265 -5.55 -12.84 -0.01
C ASN A 265 -4.31 -12.97 0.88
N ASP A 266 -3.40 -13.90 0.56
CA ASP A 266 -2.26 -14.24 1.41
C ASP A 266 -1.06 -13.32 1.14
N LEU A 267 -0.90 -12.82 -0.11
CA LEU A 267 0.18 -11.92 -0.53
C LEU A 267 -0.33 -10.72 -1.37
N PRO A 268 -1.36 -9.97 -0.93
CA PRO A 268 -1.97 -8.90 -1.72
C PRO A 268 -1.01 -7.79 -2.18
N TRP A 269 0.02 -7.47 -1.39
CA TRP A 269 1.04 -6.45 -1.70
C TRP A 269 2.05 -6.88 -2.77
N LEU A 270 2.06 -8.15 -3.15
CA LEU A 270 2.94 -8.70 -4.19
C LEU A 270 2.12 -9.00 -5.45
N TRP A 271 1.46 -7.98 -5.98
CA TRP A 271 0.49 -8.12 -7.06
C TRP A 271 1.07 -8.59 -8.40
N GLU A 272 2.38 -8.42 -8.60
CA GLU A 272 3.06 -8.82 -9.84
C GLU A 272 3.00 -10.33 -10.08
N ILE A 273 2.89 -11.14 -9.01
CA ILE A 273 2.88 -12.61 -9.13
C ILE A 273 1.47 -13.21 -9.19
N HIS A 274 0.41 -12.41 -9.01
CA HIS A 274 -0.98 -12.91 -8.87
C HIS A 274 -1.49 -13.68 -10.09
N ASN A 275 -0.97 -13.39 -11.29
CA ASN A 275 -1.37 -14.06 -12.53
C ASN A 275 -0.50 -15.25 -12.91
N ILE A 276 0.49 -15.61 -12.08
CA ILE A 276 1.40 -16.72 -12.35
C ILE A 276 0.73 -18.03 -11.97
N ASN A 277 0.70 -18.99 -12.90
CA ASN A 277 0.27 -20.36 -12.62
C ASN A 277 1.49 -21.28 -12.37
N PRO A 278 1.78 -21.65 -11.10
CA PRO A 278 2.94 -22.45 -10.74
C PRO A 278 2.75 -23.96 -10.97
N PHE A 279 1.53 -24.45 -11.17
CA PHE A 279 1.19 -25.88 -11.08
C PHE A 279 1.39 -26.66 -12.38
N LYS A 280 2.52 -26.42 -13.07
CA LYS A 280 2.86 -27.13 -14.32
C LYS A 280 3.85 -28.27 -14.10
N SER A 281 4.73 -28.13 -13.11
CA SER A 281 5.72 -29.13 -12.75
C SER A 281 6.14 -28.95 -11.30
N GLN A 282 6.59 -30.02 -10.66
CA GLN A 282 7.13 -29.96 -9.29
C GLN A 282 8.41 -29.11 -9.22
N GLU A 283 9.18 -29.03 -10.30
CA GLU A 283 10.36 -28.17 -10.38
C GLU A 283 9.99 -26.67 -10.35
N LEU A 284 8.95 -26.29 -11.12
CA LEU A 284 8.43 -24.93 -11.11
C LEU A 284 7.88 -24.58 -9.72
N GLU A 285 7.12 -25.49 -9.10
CA GLU A 285 6.63 -25.34 -7.73
C GLU A 285 7.78 -25.16 -6.72
N ALA A 286 8.86 -25.92 -6.84
CA ALA A 286 10.02 -25.85 -5.95
C ALA A 286 10.75 -24.50 -6.05
N ARG A 287 11.06 -24.07 -7.29
CA ARG A 287 11.77 -22.81 -7.54
C ARG A 287 10.93 -21.61 -7.11
N LEU A 288 9.64 -21.61 -7.44
CA LEU A 288 8.73 -20.53 -7.02
C LEU A 288 8.51 -20.52 -5.51
N SER A 289 8.45 -21.68 -4.84
CA SER A 289 8.36 -21.73 -3.38
C SER A 289 9.53 -20.98 -2.73
N LYS A 290 10.75 -21.22 -3.21
CA LYS A 290 11.96 -20.56 -2.69
C LYS A 290 11.92 -19.04 -2.90
N ILE A 291 11.60 -18.59 -4.12
CA ILE A 291 11.54 -17.15 -4.44
C ILE A 291 10.46 -16.44 -3.63
N VAL A 292 9.25 -17.02 -3.57
CA VAL A 292 8.14 -16.40 -2.83
C VAL A 292 8.43 -16.35 -1.33
N THR A 293 9.06 -17.38 -0.76
CA THR A 293 9.52 -17.38 0.63
C THR A 293 10.50 -16.24 0.87
N GLU A 294 11.51 -16.08 0.00
CA GLU A 294 12.52 -15.02 0.13
C GLU A 294 11.90 -13.62 -0.01
N LEU A 295 10.98 -13.42 -0.95
CA LEU A 295 10.26 -12.14 -1.10
C LEU A 295 9.38 -11.84 0.11
N GLU A 296 8.72 -12.85 0.67
CA GLU A 296 7.91 -12.68 1.89
C GLU A 296 8.79 -12.28 3.08
N GLU A 297 9.96 -12.90 3.25
CA GLU A 297 10.93 -12.52 4.27
C GLU A 297 11.48 -11.11 4.04
N LYS A 298 11.86 -10.79 2.79
CA LYS A 298 12.39 -9.47 2.41
C LYS A 298 11.36 -8.35 2.40
N SER A 299 10.07 -8.66 2.51
CA SER A 299 9.01 -7.67 2.69
C SER A 299 8.76 -7.30 4.16
N GLN A 300 9.48 -7.91 5.11
CA GLN A 300 9.27 -7.68 6.54
C GLN A 300 10.34 -6.78 7.11
N TYR A 301 9.92 -5.63 7.65
CA TYR A 301 10.77 -4.79 8.46
C TYR A 301 11.15 -5.48 9.77
N LYS A 302 12.41 -5.32 10.20
CA LYS A 302 12.90 -5.74 11.51
C LYS A 302 13.84 -4.67 12.05
N THR A 303 13.50 -4.09 13.19
CA THR A 303 14.29 -3.05 13.85
C THR A 303 15.74 -3.50 14.05
N GLY A 304 16.68 -2.64 13.66
CA GLY A 304 18.12 -2.89 13.79
C GLY A 304 18.70 -3.93 12.83
N ARG A 305 17.95 -4.42 11.83
CA ARG A 305 18.46 -5.35 10.81
C ARG A 305 18.00 -4.98 9.40
N VAL A 306 18.95 -4.59 8.55
CA VAL A 306 18.70 -4.37 7.12
C VAL A 306 18.85 -5.70 6.38
N THR A 307 17.78 -6.49 6.37
CA THR A 307 17.69 -7.76 5.60
C THR A 307 16.55 -7.76 4.59
N TYR A 308 15.80 -6.65 4.55
CA TYR A 308 14.61 -6.46 3.74
C TYR A 308 14.92 -5.64 2.47
N ILE A 309 14.02 -5.68 1.50
CA ILE A 309 14.02 -4.77 0.35
C ILE A 309 13.19 -3.54 0.76
N PRO A 310 13.78 -2.35 0.93
CA PRO A 310 13.09 -1.19 1.52
C PRO A 310 11.76 -0.85 0.85
N GLY A 311 11.75 -0.72 -0.48
CA GLY A 311 10.51 -0.41 -1.21
C GLY A 311 9.44 -1.50 -1.06
N LEU A 312 9.82 -2.78 -0.97
CA LEU A 312 8.87 -3.89 -0.79
C LEU A 312 8.32 -3.95 0.64
N ALA A 313 9.18 -3.69 1.62
CA ALA A 313 8.77 -3.56 3.01
C ALA A 313 7.83 -2.36 3.19
N ASN A 314 8.15 -1.22 2.57
CA ASN A 314 7.28 -0.04 2.57
C ASN A 314 5.94 -0.33 1.93
N ARG A 315 5.92 -0.99 0.76
CA ARG A 315 4.68 -1.40 0.09
C ARG A 315 3.81 -2.27 0.99
N ARG A 316 4.39 -3.30 1.64
CA ARG A 316 3.66 -4.18 2.56
C ARG A 316 3.11 -3.42 3.76
N ARG A 317 3.89 -2.48 4.32
CA ARG A 317 3.47 -1.61 5.41
C ARG A 317 2.27 -0.76 5.00
N ILE A 318 2.38 -0.01 3.89
CA ILE A 318 1.31 0.84 3.36
C ILE A 318 0.06 0.01 3.03
N TRP A 319 0.23 -1.20 2.49
CA TRP A 319 -0.91 -2.08 2.21
C TRP A 319 -1.75 -2.37 3.46
N LYS A 320 -1.12 -2.64 4.60
CA LYS A 320 -1.83 -2.87 5.87
C LYS A 320 -2.62 -1.63 6.31
N VAL A 321 -2.06 -0.44 6.12
CA VAL A 321 -2.77 0.82 6.41
C VAL A 321 -3.98 0.97 5.48
N CYS A 322 -3.83 0.66 4.19
CA CYS A 322 -4.94 0.65 3.24
C CYS A 322 -6.03 -0.36 3.64
N GLU A 323 -5.68 -1.52 4.17
CA GLU A 323 -6.65 -2.51 4.67
C GLU A 323 -7.41 -1.98 5.90
N GLU A 324 -6.72 -1.30 6.81
CA GLU A 324 -7.35 -0.62 7.95
C GLU A 324 -8.33 0.48 7.49
N ILE A 325 -7.88 1.38 6.60
CA ILE A 325 -8.72 2.42 5.98
C ILE A 325 -9.93 1.79 5.30
N LYS A 326 -9.75 0.70 4.56
CA LYS A 326 -10.82 -0.01 3.86
C LYS A 326 -11.87 -0.57 4.82
N ASN A 327 -11.43 -1.19 5.90
CA ASN A 327 -12.35 -1.75 6.91
C ASN A 327 -13.18 -0.65 7.56
N LEU A 328 -12.52 0.42 8.04
CA LEU A 328 -13.19 1.58 8.65
C LEU A 328 -14.14 2.28 7.66
N TYR A 329 -13.74 2.39 6.39
CA TYR A 329 -14.59 2.93 5.34
C TYR A 329 -15.86 2.09 5.14
N HIS A 330 -15.76 0.76 5.12
CA HIS A 330 -16.92 -0.10 4.94
C HIS A 330 -17.87 -0.07 6.14
N GLU A 331 -17.34 0.02 7.37
CA GLU A 331 -18.13 0.24 8.58
C GLU A 331 -18.93 1.54 8.48
N LYS A 332 -18.25 2.64 8.15
CA LYS A 332 -18.89 3.96 7.97
C LYS A 332 -19.90 4.01 6.83
N LEU A 333 -19.60 3.33 5.72
CA LEU A 333 -20.52 3.22 4.59
C LEU A 333 -21.80 2.46 4.98
N ALA A 334 -21.70 1.45 5.85
CA ALA A 334 -22.86 0.74 6.37
C ALA A 334 -23.70 1.62 7.30
N GLU A 335 -23.06 2.39 8.19
CA GLU A 335 -23.74 3.33 9.09
C GLU A 335 -24.52 4.40 8.34
N SER A 336 -23.88 5.05 7.35
CA SER A 336 -24.54 6.08 6.53
C SER A 336 -25.76 5.55 5.76
N LYS A 337 -25.74 4.28 5.33
CA LYS A 337 -26.90 3.62 4.70
C LYS A 337 -27.98 3.24 5.71
N GLY A 338 -27.60 2.82 6.92
CA GLY A 338 -28.55 2.51 8.00
C GLY A 338 -29.33 3.75 8.44
N VAL A 339 -28.66 4.90 8.58
CA VAL A 339 -29.30 6.18 8.92
C VAL A 339 -30.28 6.64 7.83
N LEU A 340 -30.03 6.34 6.56
CA LEU A 340 -30.95 6.69 5.47
C LEU A 340 -32.22 5.82 5.47
N LEU A 341 -32.14 4.56 5.91
CA LEU A 341 -33.29 3.67 5.99
C LEU A 341 -34.22 4.05 7.16
N ASP A 342 -33.68 4.34 8.34
CA ASP A 342 -34.46 4.77 9.50
C ASP A 342 -35.18 6.12 9.29
N ASN A 343 -34.62 7.02 8.48
CA ASN A 343 -35.24 8.31 8.14
C ASN A 343 -36.30 8.21 7.02
N SER A 344 -36.48 7.03 6.41
CA SER A 344 -37.50 6.78 5.37
C SER A 344 -38.75 6.07 5.88
N GLU A 345 -38.79 5.73 7.18
CA GLU A 345 -39.93 5.11 7.86
C GLU A 345 -40.72 6.10 8.75
N LEU A 346 -40.47 7.41 8.62
CA LEU A 346 -41.21 8.51 9.26
C LEU A 346 -41.87 9.40 8.20
#